data_AF-A0A9P8I6W7-F1
#
_entry.id   AF-A0A9P8I6W7-F1
#
_cell.length_a   1.000
_cell.length_b   1.000
_cell.length_c   1.000
_cell.angle_alpha   90.00
_cell.angle_beta   90.00
_cell.angle_gamma   90.00
#
_symmetry.space_group_name_H-M   'P 1'
#
loop_
_entity.id
_entity.type
_entity.pdbx_description
1 polymer ?
#
loop_
_entity_poly.entity_id
_entity_poly.type
_entity_poly.pdbx_seq_one_letter_code
_entity_poly.pdbx_strand_id
1 'polypeptide(L)'
;MYLLKVIALLSLSALGLAGDCEAGIGSDECVSVFADGGCGSYETSYRPTCEGNCYRYPFKGLKVKGNSFRGTNCVAYYDDNCQQAIASTGNQYGESDCVSFDHGGGAQSMQCYFDC
;
A
#
# COMPACT_ATOMS: atom_id res chain seq x y z
N MET A 1 32.61 -27.66 24.29
CA MET A 1 32.11 -27.47 22.91
C MET A 1 30.61 -27.20 23.00
N TYR A 2 30.20 -25.93 22.99
CA TYR A 2 28.77 -25.57 23.08
C TYR A 2 28.19 -25.50 21.67
N LEU A 3 27.27 -26.41 21.38
CA LEU A 3 26.51 -26.47 20.14
C LEU A 3 25.56 -25.26 20.09
N LEU A 4 25.84 -24.29 19.22
CA LEU A 4 24.99 -23.13 18.99
C LEU A 4 23.73 -23.62 18.24
N LYS A 5 22.61 -23.75 18.95
CA LYS A 5 21.30 -24.04 18.36
C LYS A 5 20.84 -22.81 17.57
N VAL A 6 20.95 -22.87 16.24
CA VAL A 6 20.36 -21.88 15.33
C VAL A 6 18.84 -22.08 15.36
N ILE A 7 18.15 -21.28 16.16
CA ILE A 7 16.70 -21.22 16.15
C ILE A 7 16.31 -20.33 14.96
N ALA A 8 15.96 -20.96 13.83
CA ALA A 8 15.37 -20.27 12.71
C ALA A 8 13.95 -19.82 13.12
N LEU A 9 13.83 -18.55 13.50
CA LEU A 9 12.54 -17.89 13.67
C LEU A 9 11.92 -17.73 12.28
N LEU A 10 11.06 -18.68 11.91
CA LEU A 10 10.12 -18.54 10.81
C LEU A 10 9.13 -17.43 11.21
N SER A 11 9.44 -16.19 10.85
CA SER A 11 8.49 -15.08 10.91
C SER A 11 7.37 -15.37 9.93
N LEU A 12 6.27 -15.95 10.44
CA LEU A 12 5.01 -16.01 9.72
C LEU A 12 4.51 -14.58 9.60
N SER A 13 4.85 -13.91 8.50
CA SER A 13 4.23 -12.65 8.12
C SER A 13 2.75 -12.95 7.98
N ALA A 14 1.93 -12.47 8.92
CA ALA A 14 0.49 -12.50 8.75
C ALA A 14 0.18 -11.73 7.47
N LEU A 15 -0.12 -12.46 6.40
CA LEU A 15 -0.74 -11.89 5.21
C LEU A 15 -2.14 -11.47 5.64
N GLY A 16 -2.25 -10.29 6.25
CA GLY A 16 -3.51 -9.60 6.38
C GLY A 16 -4.05 -9.42 4.97
N LEU A 17 -5.03 -10.25 4.59
CA LEU A 17 -5.78 -10.10 3.35
C LEU A 17 -6.55 -8.80 3.50
N ALA A 18 -5.93 -7.70 3.08
CA ALA A 18 -6.64 -6.44 2.96
C ALA A 18 -7.75 -6.65 1.93
N GLY A 19 -8.99 -6.40 2.34
CA GLY A 19 -10.13 -6.48 1.45
C GLY A 19 -10.07 -5.39 0.39
N ASP A 20 -10.73 -5.64 -0.74
CA ASP A 20 -11.10 -4.60 -1.68
C ASP A 20 -11.94 -3.53 -0.97
N CYS A 21 -11.92 -2.31 -1.50
CA CYS A 21 -12.80 -1.26 -1.05
C CYS A 21 -14.24 -1.61 -1.44
N GLU A 22 -15.04 -2.11 -0.50
CA GLU A 22 -16.47 -2.40 -0.75
C GLU A 22 -17.18 -1.17 -1.34
N ALA A 23 -17.81 -1.37 -2.51
CA ALA A 23 -18.61 -0.36 -3.17
C ALA A 23 -19.97 -0.21 -2.46
N GLY A 24 -20.05 0.74 -1.53
CA GLY A 24 -21.33 1.14 -0.94
C GLY A 24 -21.24 1.60 0.51
N ILE A 25 -21.42 2.92 0.69
CA ILE A 25 -21.75 3.60 1.96
C ILE A 25 -20.66 3.50 3.04
N GLY A 26 -19.71 4.45 3.01
CA GLY A 26 -18.99 4.87 4.21
C GLY A 26 -17.61 4.28 4.47
N SER A 27 -17.04 3.52 3.54
CA SER A 27 -15.58 3.30 3.52
C SER A 27 -14.90 4.54 2.98
N ASP A 28 -14.54 5.47 3.85
CA ASP A 28 -13.87 6.69 3.42
C ASP A 28 -12.39 6.46 3.11
N GLU A 29 -11.78 5.44 3.71
CA GLU A 29 -10.42 5.03 3.43
C GLU A 29 -10.34 4.00 2.31
N CYS A 30 -9.56 4.30 1.27
CA CYS A 30 -9.37 3.41 0.14
C CYS A 30 -8.11 3.77 -0.64
N VAL A 31 -7.45 2.77 -1.22
CA VAL A 31 -6.35 2.96 -2.16
C VAL A 31 -6.76 2.33 -3.48
N SER A 32 -6.81 3.12 -4.55
CA SER A 32 -7.05 2.61 -5.90
C SER A 32 -5.75 2.50 -6.66
N VAL A 33 -5.56 1.37 -7.33
CA VAL A 33 -4.32 0.98 -7.99
C VAL A 33 -4.51 0.98 -9.50
N PHE A 34 -3.54 1.55 -10.22
CA PHE A 34 -3.62 1.76 -11.66
C PHE A 34 -2.37 1.26 -12.39
N ALA A 35 -2.56 0.74 -13.61
CA ALA A 35 -1.50 0.23 -14.47
C ALA A 35 -0.68 1.34 -15.18
N ASP A 36 -1.19 2.56 -15.22
CA ASP A 36 -0.52 3.75 -15.74
C ASP A 36 -0.42 4.85 -14.66
N GLY A 37 0.59 5.71 -14.76
CA GLY A 37 0.79 6.80 -13.81
C GLY A 37 -0.12 8.00 -14.00
N GLY A 38 -1.04 7.97 -14.97
CA GLY A 38 -2.13 8.95 -15.12
C GLY A 38 -3.42 8.54 -14.42
N CYS A 39 -3.47 7.35 -13.81
CA CYS A 39 -4.66 6.77 -13.19
C CYS A 39 -5.85 6.62 -14.17
N GLY A 40 -5.57 6.31 -15.45
CA GLY A 40 -6.60 6.04 -16.45
C GLY A 40 -7.05 4.58 -16.53
N SER A 41 -6.18 3.65 -16.12
CA SER A 41 -6.33 2.20 -16.24
C SER A 41 -6.41 1.57 -14.85
N TYR A 42 -7.62 1.54 -14.29
CA TYR A 42 -7.88 0.94 -12.98
C TYR A 42 -7.66 -0.58 -13.01
N GLU A 43 -7.01 -1.10 -11.97
CA GLU A 43 -6.75 -2.53 -11.81
C GLU A 43 -7.48 -3.10 -10.59
N THR A 44 -7.25 -2.52 -9.41
CA THR A 44 -7.73 -3.06 -8.14
C THR A 44 -7.80 -1.98 -7.06
N SER A 45 -8.35 -2.35 -5.92
CA SER A 45 -8.46 -1.49 -4.75
C SER A 45 -7.98 -2.21 -3.50
N TYR A 46 -7.48 -1.44 -2.54
CA TYR A 46 -6.92 -1.96 -1.30
C TYR A 46 -7.40 -1.09 -0.15
N ARG A 47 -7.95 -1.73 0.88
CA ARG A 47 -8.34 -1.07 2.12
C ARG A 47 -7.16 -1.03 3.11
N PRO A 48 -6.64 0.17 3.46
CA PRO A 48 -5.51 0.30 4.38
C PRO A 48 -5.88 -0.08 5.81
N THR A 49 -4.86 -0.51 6.56
CA THR A 49 -4.95 -0.77 8.01
C THR A 49 -3.88 0.02 8.73
N CYS A 50 -3.99 0.17 10.06
CA CYS A 50 -2.95 0.87 10.80
C CYS A 50 -1.62 0.09 10.89
N GLU A 51 -1.65 -1.24 10.69
CA GLU A 51 -0.43 -2.06 10.71
C GLU A 51 0.47 -1.83 9.51
N GLY A 52 -0.07 -1.29 8.40
CA GLY A 52 0.69 -1.05 7.18
C GLY A 52 1.27 -2.32 6.57
N ASN A 53 0.46 -3.37 6.46
CA ASN A 53 0.90 -4.64 5.87
C ASN A 53 1.43 -4.43 4.44
N CYS A 54 2.50 -5.15 4.07
CA CYS A 54 3.10 -5.06 2.74
C CYS A 54 2.17 -5.69 1.70
N TYR A 55 1.58 -4.85 0.86
CA TYR A 55 0.74 -5.26 -0.26
C TYR A 55 1.59 -5.41 -1.52
N ARG A 56 1.63 -6.62 -2.08
CA ARG A 56 2.49 -6.98 -3.21
C ARG A 56 1.69 -7.00 -4.49
N TYR A 57 1.82 -5.93 -5.26
CA TYR A 57 1.14 -5.79 -6.54
C TYR A 57 1.89 -4.72 -7.36
N PRO A 58 2.21 -4.98 -8.64
CA PRO A 58 2.88 -3.99 -9.47
C PRO A 58 1.91 -2.89 -9.91
N PHE A 59 2.33 -1.63 -9.83
CA PHE A 59 1.50 -0.49 -10.21
C PHE A 59 2.32 0.70 -10.67
N LYS A 60 1.66 1.62 -11.38
CA LYS A 60 2.29 2.87 -11.84
C LYS A 60 1.52 4.12 -11.40
N GLY A 61 0.27 3.97 -11.00
CA GLY A 61 -0.53 5.05 -10.43
C GLY A 61 -1.22 4.61 -9.15
N LEU A 62 -1.36 5.52 -8.19
CA LEU A 62 -2.22 5.36 -7.02
C LEU A 62 -3.13 6.57 -6.85
N LYS A 63 -4.36 6.32 -6.40
CA LYS A 63 -5.17 7.31 -5.70
C LYS A 63 -5.39 6.85 -4.28
N VAL A 64 -5.21 7.75 -3.33
CA VAL A 64 -5.34 7.46 -1.91
C VAL A 64 -6.47 8.30 -1.34
N LYS A 65 -7.40 7.65 -0.67
CA LYS A 65 -8.54 8.26 -0.03
C LYS A 65 -8.42 8.07 1.48
N GLY A 66 -8.46 9.17 2.22
CA GLY A 66 -8.73 9.17 3.66
C GLY A 66 -10.14 9.68 3.95
N ASN A 67 -10.47 9.79 5.24
CA ASN A 67 -11.76 10.29 5.68
C ASN A 67 -11.70 11.74 6.17
N SER A 68 -12.84 12.29 6.59
CA SER A 68 -12.94 13.69 7.03
C SER A 68 -12.16 13.99 8.32
N PHE A 69 -11.74 12.97 9.06
CA PHE A 69 -11.11 13.06 10.38
C PHE A 69 -9.70 12.46 10.44
N ARG A 70 -9.40 11.52 9.54
CA ARG A 70 -8.23 10.64 9.57
C ARG A 70 -7.70 10.51 8.15
N GLY A 71 -6.42 10.74 8.00
CA GLY A 71 -5.77 10.64 6.70
C GLY A 71 -5.30 9.21 6.40
N THR A 72 -5.11 8.94 5.12
CA THR A 72 -4.45 7.73 4.63
C THR A 72 -3.11 8.12 4.01
N ASN A 73 -2.05 7.38 4.32
CA ASN A 73 -0.74 7.55 3.69
C ASN A 73 -0.24 6.22 3.13
N CYS A 74 0.26 6.22 1.90
CA CYS A 74 0.92 5.09 1.29
C CYS A 74 2.39 5.38 1.02
N VAL A 75 3.24 4.37 1.22
CA VAL A 75 4.63 4.34 0.77
C VAL A 75 4.72 3.28 -0.32
N ALA A 76 5.22 3.68 -1.49
CA ALA A 76 5.47 2.80 -2.62
C ALA A 76 6.93 2.33 -2.61
N TYR A 77 7.16 1.10 -3.04
CA TYR A 77 8.47 0.44 -3.04
C TYR A 77 8.81 -0.12 -4.41
N TYR A 78 10.10 -0.14 -4.73
CA TYR A 78 10.62 -0.69 -5.99
C TYR A 78 10.66 -2.23 -6.00
N ASP A 79 10.74 -2.86 -4.83
CA ASP A 79 10.71 -4.32 -4.68
C ASP A 79 9.33 -4.82 -4.26
N ASP A 80 9.15 -6.15 -4.24
CA ASP A 80 7.91 -6.81 -3.86
C ASP A 80 7.81 -7.11 -2.36
N ASN A 81 8.77 -6.65 -1.55
CA ASN A 81 8.87 -6.99 -0.13
C ASN A 81 8.89 -5.77 0.82
N CYS A 82 8.60 -4.59 0.27
CA CYS A 82 8.51 -3.31 0.97
C CYS A 82 9.81 -2.89 1.68
N GLN A 83 10.95 -2.98 0.99
CA GLN A 83 12.27 -2.62 1.55
C GLN A 83 12.89 -1.36 0.93
N GLN A 84 12.72 -1.14 -0.37
CA GLN A 84 13.31 -0.03 -1.12
C GLN A 84 12.25 1.02 -1.47
N ALA A 85 12.00 1.92 -0.53
CA ALA A 85 11.01 2.99 -0.70
C ALA A 85 11.41 3.94 -1.83
N ILE A 86 10.45 4.32 -2.67
CA ILE A 86 10.65 5.24 -3.79
C ILE A 86 9.90 6.56 -3.60
N ALA A 87 8.69 6.51 -3.05
CA ALA A 87 7.86 7.69 -2.85
C ALA A 87 6.77 7.42 -1.81
N SER A 88 6.21 8.49 -1.28
CA SER A 88 5.05 8.47 -0.39
C SER A 88 3.97 9.39 -0.92
N THR A 89 2.72 9.00 -0.74
CA THR A 89 1.56 9.82 -1.14
C THR A 89 1.32 10.98 -0.19
N GLY A 90 1.93 10.98 1.00
CA GLY A 90 1.60 11.91 2.09
C GLY A 90 0.28 11.55 2.78
N ASN A 91 -0.03 12.26 3.87
CA ASN A 91 -1.24 12.02 4.66
C ASN A 91 -2.46 12.68 4.00
N GLN A 92 -3.26 11.90 3.29
CA GLN A 92 -4.36 12.38 2.47
C GLN A 92 -5.69 12.33 3.23
N TYR A 93 -6.35 13.49 3.33
CA TYR A 93 -7.71 13.62 3.84
C TYR A 93 -8.65 13.78 2.65
N GLY A 94 -9.65 12.90 2.52
CA GLY A 94 -10.40 12.78 1.27
C GLY A 94 -9.58 12.10 0.17
N GLU A 95 -10.06 12.16 -1.08
CA GLU A 95 -9.38 11.56 -2.24
C GLU A 95 -8.24 12.44 -2.74
N SER A 96 -7.06 11.85 -2.93
CA SER A 96 -5.90 12.50 -3.52
C SER A 96 -6.02 12.63 -5.04
N ASP A 97 -5.23 13.55 -5.60
CA ASP A 97 -4.87 13.48 -7.02
C ASP A 97 -4.13 12.16 -7.33
N CYS A 98 -4.01 11.86 -8.62
CA CYS A 98 -3.23 10.71 -9.06
C CYS A 98 -1.75 10.89 -8.70
N VAL A 99 -1.18 9.91 -8.00
CA VAL A 99 0.25 9.83 -7.70
C VAL A 99 0.90 8.87 -8.68
N SER A 100 1.84 9.39 -9.49
CA SER A 100 2.53 8.62 -10.52
C SER A 100 3.85 8.03 -10.02
N PHE A 101 4.12 6.80 -10.43
CA PHE A 101 5.35 6.02 -10.17
C PHE A 101 5.97 5.50 -11.47
N ASP A 102 5.65 6.10 -12.63
CA ASP A 102 6.13 5.67 -13.96
C ASP A 102 7.66 5.76 -14.13
N HIS A 103 8.37 6.40 -13.21
CA HIS A 103 9.82 6.50 -13.25
C HIS A 103 10.48 5.15 -12.90
N GLY A 104 11.18 4.55 -13.87
CA GLY A 104 12.01 3.36 -13.62
C GLY A 104 11.28 2.02 -13.62
N GLY A 105 10.02 1.96 -14.08
CA GLY A 105 9.30 0.69 -14.29
C GLY A 105 8.05 0.48 -13.42
N GLY A 106 7.70 1.44 -12.56
CA GLY A 106 6.60 1.31 -11.61
C GLY A 106 7.05 0.86 -10.23
N ALA A 107 6.12 0.87 -9.29
CA ALA A 107 6.28 0.25 -7.98
C ALA A 107 5.91 -1.25 -8.05
N GLN A 108 6.44 -2.05 -7.14
CA GLN A 108 6.17 -3.50 -7.05
C GLN A 108 5.42 -3.88 -5.76
N SER A 109 5.47 -3.03 -4.74
CA SER A 109 4.67 -3.17 -3.53
C SER A 109 4.38 -1.81 -2.89
N MET A 110 3.46 -1.81 -1.92
CA MET A 110 3.15 -0.66 -1.09
C MET A 110 2.84 -1.05 0.35
N GLN A 111 3.04 -0.11 1.27
CA GLN A 111 2.47 -0.13 2.61
C GLN A 111 1.61 1.10 2.78
N CYS A 112 0.36 0.91 3.18
CA CYS A 112 -0.57 2.01 3.40
C CYS A 112 -1.13 1.97 4.81
N TYR A 113 -1.18 3.14 5.42
CA TYR A 113 -1.53 3.38 6.80
C TYR A 113 -2.76 4.27 6.84
N PHE A 114 -3.73 3.87 7.65
CA PHE A 114 -4.90 4.67 7.97
C PHE A 114 -5.16 4.61 9.47
N ASP A 115 -5.48 5.74 10.07
CA ASP A 115 -5.73 5.88 11.50
C ASP A 115 -4.56 5.45 12.40
N CYS A 116 -3.37 5.93 12.03
CA CYS A 116 -2.16 5.96 12.84
C CYS A 116 -1.72 7.43 12.96
#